data_AF-A0A2A4V8U1-F1
#
_entry.id   AF-A0A2A4V8U1-F1
#
_cell.length_a   1.000
_cell.length_b   1.000
_cell.length_c   1.000
_cell.angle_alpha   90.00
_cell.angle_beta   90.00
_cell.angle_gamma   90.00
#
_symmetry.space_group_name_H-M   'P 1'
#
loop_
_entity.id
_entity.type
_entity.pdbx_description
1 polymer ?
#
loop_
_entity_poly.entity_id
_entity_poly.type
_entity_poly.pdbx_seq_one_letter_code
_entity_poly.pdbx_strand_id
1 'polypeptide(L)'
;MDTTKPKPLGIILVIVYSTITGLLNILLSFSVLAVASIIPIPIFVYLLFVVVFASSIFLLASVYGLWTYQEWGLKLAQVLYAISIPLSIILIFPILPESSMTTFNTVFQLMSVSISFAVLMYLIRLDITYLYLTSEYTRQ
;
A
#
# COMPACT_ATOMS: atom_id res chain seq x y z
N MET A 1 17.94 15.42 -17.11
CA MET A 1 17.62 14.63 -15.90
C MET A 1 18.74 14.92 -14.92
N ASP A 2 18.56 15.88 -14.00
CA ASP A 2 19.61 16.21 -13.03
C ASP A 2 19.62 15.11 -11.96
N THR A 3 20.47 14.10 -12.17
CA THR A 3 20.66 12.94 -11.29
C THR A 3 21.53 13.25 -10.08
N THR A 4 21.92 14.52 -9.88
CA THR A 4 22.96 14.90 -8.92
C THR A 4 22.47 15.09 -7.48
N LYS A 5 21.16 15.27 -7.24
CA LYS A 5 20.61 15.31 -5.89
C LYS A 5 20.23 13.91 -5.41
N PRO A 6 20.86 13.38 -4.35
CA PRO A 6 20.48 12.09 -3.79
C PRO A 6 19.03 12.15 -3.30
N LYS A 7 18.24 11.12 -3.63
CA LYS A 7 16.86 11.03 -3.16
C LYS A 7 16.84 10.90 -1.63
N PRO A 8 15.93 11.59 -0.92
CA PRO A 8 15.79 11.43 0.52
C PRO A 8 15.64 9.96 0.91
N LEU A 9 16.42 9.51 1.89
CA LEU A 9 16.43 8.11 2.33
C LEU A 9 15.03 7.60 2.68
N GLY A 10 14.19 8.44 3.31
CA GLY A 10 12.83 8.09 3.66
C GLY A 10 11.95 7.74 2.45
N ILE A 11 12.12 8.43 1.32
CA ILE A 11 11.38 8.11 0.08
C ILE A 11 11.83 6.75 -0.48
N ILE A 12 13.14 6.48 -0.45
CA ILE A 12 13.68 5.19 -0.89
C ILE A 12 13.11 4.06 -0.04
N LEU A 13 13.08 4.22 1.29
CA LEU A 13 12.51 3.23 2.20
C LEU A 13 11.01 2.99 1.93
N VAL A 14 10.24 4.06 1.71
CA VAL A 14 8.82 3.95 1.34
C VAL A 14 8.66 3.18 0.03
N ILE A 15 9.49 3.46 -0.98
CA ILE A 15 9.43 2.80 -2.28
C ILE A 15 9.73 1.30 -2.15
N VAL A 16 10.80 0.93 -1.44
CA VAL A 16 11.18 -0.47 -1.24
C VAL A 16 10.07 -1.21 -0.48
N TYR A 17 9.58 -0.62 0.61
CA TYR A 17 8.50 -1.19 1.40
C TYR A 17 7.20 -1.36 0.59
N SER A 18 6.80 -0.33 -0.15
CA SER A 18 5.60 -0.35 -1.00
C SER A 18 5.71 -1.41 -2.10
N THR A 19 6.90 -1.56 -2.69
CA THR A 19 7.16 -2.56 -3.74
C THR A 19 7.02 -3.97 -3.20
N ILE A 20 7.70 -4.27 -2.09
CA ILE A 20 7.63 -5.59 -1.44
C ILE A 20 6.19 -5.91 -1.04
N THR A 21 5.52 -4.96 -0.37
CA THR A 21 4.14 -5.16 0.11
C THR A 21 3.16 -5.33 -1.06
N GLY A 22 3.27 -4.51 -2.11
CA GLY A 22 2.43 -4.62 -3.29
C GLY A 22 2.59 -5.97 -4.00
N LEU A 23 3.83 -6.45 -4.17
CA LEU A 23 4.09 -7.75 -4.78
C LEU A 23 3.55 -8.91 -3.94
N LEU A 24 3.78 -8.89 -2.62
CA LEU A 24 3.26 -9.93 -1.72
C LEU A 24 1.74 -9.97 -1.73
N ASN A 25 1.08 -8.81 -1.69
CA ASN A 25 -0.38 -8.74 -1.71
C ASN A 25 -0.97 -9.16 -3.06
N ILE A 26 -0.30 -8.87 -4.19
CA ILE A 26 -0.70 -9.41 -5.50
C ILE A 26 -0.66 -10.92 -5.48
N LEU A 27 0.46 -11.52 -5.02
CA LEU A 27 0.60 -12.98 -4.95
C LEU A 27 -0.48 -13.60 -4.07
N LEU A 28 -0.66 -13.07 -2.85
CA LEU A 28 -1.67 -13.55 -1.91
C LEU A 28 -3.09 -13.45 -2.49
N SER A 29 -3.44 -12.29 -3.03
CA SER A 29 -4.79 -12.06 -3.55
C SER A 29 -5.05 -12.90 -4.79
N PHE A 30 -4.07 -13.04 -5.67
CA PHE A 30 -4.17 -13.92 -6.83
C PHE A 30 -4.36 -15.38 -6.40
N SER A 31 -3.61 -15.87 -5.40
CA SER A 31 -3.77 -17.23 -4.89
C SER A 31 -5.17 -17.46 -4.33
N VAL A 32 -5.72 -16.53 -3.53
CA VAL A 32 -7.07 -16.67 -2.97
C VAL A 32 -8.13 -16.62 -4.07
N LEU A 33 -8.02 -15.70 -5.02
CA LEU A 33 -8.96 -15.58 -6.14
C LEU A 33 -8.91 -16.79 -7.08
N ALA A 34 -7.73 -17.39 -7.27
CA ALA A 34 -7.58 -18.63 -8.03
C ALA A 34 -8.26 -19.81 -7.30
N VAL A 35 -8.04 -19.95 -5.99
CA VAL A 35 -8.68 -21.01 -5.18
C VAL A 35 -10.19 -20.85 -5.12
N ALA A 36 -10.71 -19.61 -5.13
CA ALA A 36 -12.15 -19.32 -5.15
C ALA A 36 -12.89 -19.91 -6.36
N SER A 37 -12.18 -20.20 -7.46
CA SER A 37 -12.75 -20.86 -8.64
C SER A 37 -13.00 -22.37 -8.44
N ILE A 38 -12.37 -22.96 -7.41
CA ILE A 38 -12.42 -24.39 -7.10
C ILE A 38 -13.22 -24.63 -5.81
N ILE A 39 -12.95 -23.82 -4.79
CA ILE A 39 -13.56 -23.92 -3.46
C ILE A 39 -14.51 -22.74 -3.27
N PRO A 40 -15.80 -22.98 -2.96
CA PRO A 40 -16.74 -21.91 -2.68
C PRO A 40 -16.27 -21.11 -1.46
N ILE A 41 -15.90 -19.85 -1.67
CA ILE A 41 -15.62 -18.89 -0.60
C ILE A 41 -16.79 -17.91 -0.47
N PRO A 42 -17.04 -17.35 0.72
CA PRO A 42 -18.06 -16.33 0.88
C PRO A 42 -17.80 -15.11 -0.02
N ILE A 43 -18.85 -14.56 -0.64
CA ILE A 43 -18.74 -13.47 -1.63
C ILE A 43 -18.02 -12.24 -1.08
N PHE A 44 -18.20 -11.92 0.20
CA PHE A 44 -17.52 -10.78 0.81
C PHE A 44 -15.99 -11.00 0.92
N VAL A 45 -15.54 -12.23 1.14
CA VAL A 45 -14.11 -12.59 1.12
C VAL A 45 -13.56 -12.44 -0.28
N TYR A 46 -14.29 -12.92 -1.29
CA TYR A 46 -13.90 -12.74 -2.69
C TYR A 46 -13.74 -11.27 -3.05
N LEU A 47 -14.75 -10.43 -2.75
CA LEU A 47 -14.71 -9.00 -3.03
C LEU A 47 -13.57 -8.28 -2.29
N LEU A 48 -13.32 -8.64 -1.03
CA LEU A 48 -12.20 -8.12 -0.27
C LEU A 48 -10.86 -8.37 -0.98
N PHE A 49 -10.60 -9.59 -1.45
CA PHE A 49 -9.35 -9.91 -2.14
C PHE A 49 -9.27 -9.29 -3.54
N VAL A 50 -10.38 -9.04 -4.23
CA VAL A 50 -10.40 -8.21 -5.45
C VAL A 50 -9.95 -6.77 -5.14
N VAL A 51 -10.46 -6.18 -4.06
CA VAL A 51 -10.09 -4.82 -3.63
C VAL A 51 -8.61 -4.77 -3.23
N VAL A 52 -8.11 -5.75 -2.49
CA VAL A 52 -6.69 -5.85 -2.11
C VAL A 52 -5.81 -6.01 -3.34
N PHE A 53 -6.19 -6.85 -4.30
CA PHE A 53 -5.47 -7.04 -5.56
C PHE A 53 -5.37 -5.72 -6.35
N ALA A 54 -6.51 -5.05 -6.58
CA ALA A 54 -6.54 -3.77 -7.29
C ALA A 54 -5.71 -2.69 -6.57
N SER A 55 -5.86 -2.58 -5.25
CA SER A 55 -5.10 -1.63 -4.42
C SER A 55 -3.60 -1.88 -4.50
N SER A 56 -3.18 -3.14 -4.64
CA SER A 56 -1.77 -3.51 -4.76
C SER A 56 -1.17 -3.13 -6.12
N ILE A 57 -1.95 -3.22 -7.19
CA ILE A 57 -1.55 -2.70 -8.52
C ILE A 57 -1.39 -1.18 -8.45
N PHE A 58 -2.35 -0.47 -7.86
CA PHE A 58 -2.24 0.98 -7.67
C PHE A 58 -1.06 1.36 -6.77
N LEU A 59 -0.74 0.56 -5.76
CA LEU A 59 0.44 0.77 -4.91
C LEU A 59 1.73 0.66 -5.73
N LEU A 60 1.87 -0.33 -6.59
CA LEU A 60 3.01 -0.45 -7.49
C LEU A 60 3.06 0.70 -8.52
N ALA A 61 1.92 1.16 -9.03
CA ALA A 61 1.86 2.34 -9.88
C ALA A 61 2.34 3.60 -9.11
N SER A 62 1.95 3.74 -7.84
CA SER A 62 2.40 4.84 -6.99
C SER A 62 3.92 4.81 -6.76
N VAL A 63 4.55 3.63 -6.69
CA VAL A 63 6.01 3.49 -6.60
C VAL A 63 6.70 4.13 -7.79
N TYR A 64 6.18 3.94 -9.01
CA TYR A 64 6.72 4.59 -10.19
C TYR A 64 6.65 6.12 -10.08
N GLY A 65 5.50 6.65 -9.67
CA GLY A 65 5.35 8.10 -9.49
C GLY A 65 6.21 8.65 -8.34
N LEU A 66 6.36 7.90 -7.24
CA LEU A 66 7.26 8.25 -6.14
C LEU A 66 8.74 8.25 -6.59
N TRP A 67 9.15 7.26 -7.39
CA TRP A 67 10.51 7.14 -7.91
C TRP A 67 10.86 8.24 -8.91
N THR A 68 9.87 8.70 -9.66
CA THR A 68 10.02 9.72 -10.71
C THR A 68 9.61 11.11 -10.25
N TYR A 69 9.33 11.33 -8.97
CA TYR A 69 8.88 12.62 -8.42
C TYR A 69 7.69 13.22 -9.17
N GLN A 70 6.64 12.42 -9.40
CA GLN A 70 5.39 12.87 -10.00
C GLN A 70 4.33 13.09 -8.91
N GLU A 71 3.62 14.22 -8.95
CA GLU A 71 2.63 14.61 -7.92
C GLU A 71 1.50 13.59 -7.80
N TRP A 72 1.03 13.04 -8.92
CA TRP A 72 -0.02 12.01 -8.91
C TRP A 72 0.43 10.75 -8.16
N GLY A 73 1.71 10.38 -8.23
CA GLY A 73 2.26 9.23 -7.52
C GLY A 73 2.25 9.43 -6.00
N LEU A 74 2.60 10.64 -5.57
CA LEU A 74 2.52 11.03 -4.16
C LEU A 74 1.07 10.99 -3.65
N LYS A 75 0.13 11.64 -4.37
CA LYS A 75 -1.28 11.65 -4.00
C LYS A 75 -1.88 10.25 -3.97
N LEU A 76 -1.55 9.42 -4.96
CA LEU A 76 -2.02 8.04 -5.01
C LEU A 76 -1.50 7.23 -3.82
N ALA A 77 -0.21 7.34 -3.49
CA ALA A 77 0.36 6.68 -2.32
C ALA A 77 -0.31 7.15 -1.02
N GLN A 78 -0.50 8.46 -0.83
CA GLN A 78 -1.19 9.02 0.34
C GLN A 78 -2.61 8.45 0.49
N VAL A 79 -3.39 8.41 -0.59
CA VAL A 79 -4.74 7.85 -0.57
C VAL A 79 -4.73 6.35 -0.24
N LEU A 80 -3.84 5.58 -0.87
CA LEU A 80 -3.74 4.14 -0.63
C LEU A 80 -3.35 3.83 0.82
N TYR A 81 -2.39 4.56 1.40
CA TYR A 81 -2.01 4.40 2.80
C TYR A 81 -3.09 4.89 3.77
N ALA A 82 -3.84 5.93 3.42
CA ALA A 82 -4.99 6.37 4.23
C ALA A 82 -6.11 5.33 4.25
N ILE A 83 -6.36 4.63 3.14
CA ILE A 83 -7.36 3.54 3.04
C ILE A 83 -6.84 2.24 3.66
N SER A 84 -5.54 1.96 3.56
CA SER A 84 -4.97 0.72 4.10
C SER A 84 -5.09 0.64 5.63
N ILE A 85 -4.98 1.77 6.33
CA ILE A 85 -5.09 1.83 7.80
C ILE A 85 -6.43 1.27 8.32
N PRO A 86 -7.61 1.81 7.94
CA PRO A 86 -8.89 1.25 8.40
C PRO A 86 -9.10 -0.16 7.87
N LEU A 87 -8.62 -0.48 6.66
CA LEU A 87 -8.73 -1.82 6.11
C LEU A 87 -7.97 -2.85 6.97
N SER A 88 -6.72 -2.58 7.33
CA SER A 88 -5.91 -3.44 8.20
C SER A 88 -6.51 -3.59 9.60
N ILE A 89 -7.18 -2.56 10.13
CA ILE A 89 -7.91 -2.65 11.41
C ILE A 89 -9.09 -3.63 11.29
N ILE A 90 -9.86 -3.57 10.21
CA ILE A 90 -10.98 -4.50 9.96
C ILE A 90 -10.46 -5.94 9.85
N LEU A 91 -9.30 -6.14 9.22
CA LEU A 91 -8.68 -7.47 9.05
C LEU A 91 -8.11 -8.09 10.33
N ILE A 92 -8.11 -7.37 11.46
CA ILE A 92 -7.79 -7.96 12.77
C ILE A 92 -8.88 -8.95 13.18
N PHE A 93 -10.13 -8.66 12.84
CA PHE A 93 -11.25 -9.50 13.19
C PHE A 93 -11.33 -10.75 12.29
N PRO A 94 -11.80 -11.89 12.81
CA PRO A 94 -11.91 -13.10 12.02
C PRO A 94 -12.92 -12.88 10.91
N ILE A 95 -12.47 -13.06 9.68
CA ILE A 95 -13.27 -12.86 8.47
C ILE A 95 -14.19 -14.08 8.26
N LEU A 96 -13.76 -15.26 8.71
CA LEU A 96 -14.53 -16.50 8.64
C LEU A 96 -15.21 -16.77 9.99
N PRO A 97 -16.51 -17.16 9.99
CA PRO A 97 -17.29 -17.37 11.22
C PRO A 97 -16.69 -18.41 12.17
N GLU A 98 -16.00 -19.42 11.62
CA GLU A 98 -15.41 -20.52 12.39
C GLU A 98 -13.94 -20.27 12.76
N SER A 99 -13.35 -19.16 12.31
CA SER A 99 -11.95 -18.84 12.63
C SER A 99 -11.84 -18.07 13.93
N SER A 100 -10.90 -18.47 14.78
CA SER A 100 -10.55 -17.72 15.98
C SER A 100 -9.60 -16.57 15.65
N MET A 101 -9.64 -15.51 16.46
CA MET A 101 -8.62 -14.46 16.39
C MET A 101 -7.27 -15.08 16.70
N THR A 102 -6.35 -15.03 15.75
CA THR A 102 -4.98 -15.49 15.98
C THR A 102 -4.11 -14.33 16.45
N THR A 103 -3.31 -14.56 17.50
CA THR A 103 -2.34 -13.58 18.00
C THR A 103 -1.39 -13.13 16.89
N PHE A 104 -0.98 -14.06 16.02
CA PHE A 104 -0.11 -13.77 14.89
C PHE A 104 -0.73 -12.80 13.89
N ASN A 105 -1.99 -13.02 13.45
CA ASN A 105 -2.67 -12.09 12.56
C ASN A 105 -2.82 -10.71 13.22
N THR A 106 -3.22 -10.67 14.49
CA THR A 106 -3.41 -9.41 15.22
C THR A 106 -2.12 -8.59 15.28
N VAL A 107 -1.00 -9.22 15.65
CA VAL A 107 0.31 -8.56 15.71
C VAL A 107 0.75 -8.09 14.32
N PHE A 108 0.57 -8.93 13.29
CA PHE A 108 0.93 -8.58 11.92
C PHE A 108 0.12 -7.38 11.40
N GLN A 109 -1.19 -7.36 11.63
CA GLN A 109 -2.06 -6.25 11.24
C GLN A 109 -1.70 -4.97 12.00
N LEU A 110 -1.42 -5.03 13.30
CA LEU A 110 -0.99 -3.86 14.08
C LEU A 110 0.34 -3.29 13.59
N MET A 111 1.30 -4.15 13.23
CA MET A 111 2.54 -3.69 12.59
C MET A 111 2.26 -3.04 11.24
N SER A 112 1.40 -3.65 10.42
CA SER A 112 0.99 -3.09 9.12
C SER A 112 0.34 -1.71 9.26
N VAL A 113 -0.56 -1.54 10.23
CA VAL A 113 -1.19 -0.25 10.56
C VAL A 113 -0.15 0.77 10.98
N SER A 114 0.76 0.38 11.88
CA SER A 114 1.80 1.28 12.41
C SER A 114 2.73 1.78 11.31
N ILE A 115 3.16 0.89 10.41
CA ILE A 115 4.02 1.25 9.28
C ILE A 115 3.23 2.11 8.28
N SER A 116 2.00 1.72 7.93
CA SER A 116 1.16 2.50 7.01
C SER A 116 0.93 3.92 7.52
N PHE A 117 0.67 4.07 8.82
CA PHE A 117 0.51 5.37 9.46
C PHE A 117 1.81 6.19 9.42
N ALA A 118 2.96 5.58 9.74
CA ALA A 118 4.25 6.26 9.67
C ALA A 118 4.59 6.72 8.24
N VAL A 119 4.32 5.89 7.24
CA VAL A 119 4.52 6.23 5.82
C VAL A 119 3.60 7.38 5.41
N LEU A 120 2.31 7.31 5.76
CA LEU A 120 1.35 8.37 5.46
C LEU A 120 1.78 9.71 6.06
N MET A 121 2.13 9.71 7.35
CA MET A 121 2.60 10.90 8.05
C MET A 121 3.87 11.47 7.41
N TYR A 122 4.79 10.60 6.96
CA TYR A 122 5.99 11.03 6.23
C TYR A 122 5.65 11.67 4.87
N LEU A 123 4.75 11.06 4.09
CA LEU A 123 4.39 11.55 2.77
C LEU A 123 3.56 12.84 2.79
N ILE A 124 2.85 13.13 3.89
CA ILE A 124 2.08 14.38 4.05
C ILE A 124 2.95 15.55 4.53
N ARG A 125 4.19 15.31 4.99
CA ARG A 125 5.05 16.41 5.43
C ARG A 125 5.27 17.42 4.30
N LEU A 126 5.25 18.70 4.67
CA LEU A 126 5.31 19.81 3.71
C LEU A 126 6.60 19.84 2.90
N ASP A 127 7.73 19.47 3.51
CA ASP A 127 9.04 19.36 2.86
C ASP A 127 9.02 18.30 1.74
N ILE A 128 8.38 17.16 1.99
CA ILE A 128 8.20 16.10 0.98
C ILE A 128 7.22 16.57 -0.09
N THR A 129 6.06 17.09 0.29
CA THR A 129 5.05 17.55 -0.68
C THR A 129 5.62 18.62 -1.62
N TYR A 130 6.38 19.57 -1.09
CA TYR A 130 7.05 20.61 -1.89
C TYR A 130 8.08 20.05 -2.88
N LEU A 131 8.80 18.98 -2.50
CA LEU A 131 9.75 18.31 -3.38
C LEU A 131 9.08 17.77 -4.65
N TYR A 132 7.86 17.23 -4.54
CA TYR A 132 7.11 16.68 -5.68
C TYR A 132 6.45 17.77 -6.54
N LEU A 133 5.96 18.84 -5.92
CA LEU A 133 5.35 19.97 -6.65
C LEU A 133 6.40 20.72 -7.49
N THR A 134 7.57 20.97 -6.91
CA THR A 134 8.64 21.70 -7.62
C THR A 134 9.29 20.89 -8.74
N SER A 135 9.41 19.57 -8.58
CA SER A 135 9.94 18.70 -9.63
C SER A 135 9.02 18.61 -10.85
N GLU A 136 7.71 18.76 -10.67
CA GLU A 136 6.74 18.73 -11.76
C GLU A 136 6.75 20.03 -12.56
N TYR A 137 6.83 21.18 -11.88
CA TYR A 137 6.95 22.49 -12.54
C TYR A 137 8.22 22.61 -13.40
N THR A 138 9.32 21.97 -12.99
CA THR A 138 10.59 22.00 -13.75
C THR A 138 10.54 21.14 -15.02
N ARG A 139 9.50 20.32 -15.22
CA ARG A 139 9.34 19.46 -16.41
C ARG A 139 8.43 20.05 -17.49
N GLN A 140 7.67 21.09 -17.16
CA GLN A 140 6.84 21.84 -18.11
C GLN A 140 7.69 22.90 -18.82
#